data_AF-A0A7C4DK83-F1
#
_entry.id   AF-A0A7C4DK83-F1
#
_cell.length_a   1.000
_cell.length_b   1.000
_cell.length_c   1.000
_cell.angle_alpha   90.00
_cell.angle_beta   90.00
_cell.angle_gamma   90.00
#
_symmetry.space_group_name_H-M   'P 1'
#
loop_
_entity.id
_entity.type
_entity.pdbx_description
1 polymer ?
#
loop_
_entity_poly.entity_id
_entity_poly.type
_entity_poly.pdbx_seq_one_letter_code
_entity_poly.pdbx_strand_id
1 'polypeptide(L)'
;MLSRRQILQAALAPAALLRGMPSAQVSVACIGTGWQGMNNVRSFLAEPLARVIAVCDIDSGHREEARAAVNEKYGNRDCMAEHEFEQLLARRDIDAVVISLPDHWHGFAAVRAVQVGKDVYGEKPLAHNFAEAKAICEAVRRYGRVWQTGSWQRSLPQFRRACELVRNGCLGRITRVEVGLPGGYNDFEGNASQDAPCEPPKTLDYPRWLGPAPWAPYAPARVHKNWRYHLDYGGGLLLDWIGHHMDIAHWGLGLDHSGPVEVRGQGTFPRVNKIWNAPAMYHVEAA
;
A
#
# COMPACT_ATOMS: atom_id res chain seq x y z
N MET A 1 13.24 32.71 -9.42
CA MET A 1 12.00 32.07 -8.91
C MET A 1 12.14 30.58 -9.10
N LEU A 2 12.28 29.82 -8.03
CA LEU A 2 12.43 28.35 -8.09
C LEU A 2 11.05 27.72 -8.32
N SER A 3 10.98 26.70 -9.17
CA SER A 3 9.71 26.05 -9.53
C SER A 3 9.19 25.17 -8.39
N ARG A 4 7.86 24.96 -8.30
CA ARG A 4 7.20 24.02 -7.35
C ARG A 4 7.85 22.63 -7.31
N ARG A 5 8.50 22.21 -8.40
CA ARG A 5 9.22 20.92 -8.53
C ARG A 5 10.49 20.85 -7.68
N GLN A 6 11.14 22.00 -7.42
CA GLN A 6 12.37 22.08 -6.61
C GLN A 6 12.07 22.12 -5.11
N ILE A 7 10.87 22.56 -4.71
CA ILE A 7 10.44 22.60 -3.30
C ILE A 7 10.08 21.20 -2.79
N LEU A 8 9.54 20.33 -3.65
CA LEU A 8 9.16 18.96 -3.26
C LEU A 8 10.29 17.93 -3.40
N GLN A 9 11.26 18.14 -4.30
CA GLN A 9 12.51 17.34 -4.27
C GLN A 9 13.34 17.60 -2.99
N ALA A 10 13.11 18.72 -2.31
CA ALA A 10 13.74 19.05 -1.03
C ALA A 10 13.09 18.36 0.18
N ALA A 11 11.99 17.63 0.01
CA ALA A 11 11.47 16.73 1.06
C ALA A 11 12.35 15.49 1.29
N LEU A 12 13.42 15.31 0.48
CA LEU A 12 14.41 14.23 0.60
C LEU A 12 15.88 14.73 0.55
N ALA A 13 16.12 16.02 0.75
CA ALA A 13 17.47 16.58 0.96
C ALA A 13 17.63 17.02 2.43
N PRO A 14 18.87 17.10 2.98
CA PRO A 14 19.10 17.19 4.42
C PRO A 14 18.33 18.36 5.04
N ALA A 15 17.73 18.11 6.22
CA ALA A 15 16.85 18.98 6.99
C ALA A 15 17.34 20.42 7.29
N ALA A 16 18.51 20.82 6.78
CA ALA A 16 19.11 22.14 6.94
C ALA A 16 18.43 23.24 6.09
N LEU A 17 17.79 22.92 4.97
CA LEU A 17 17.19 23.94 4.07
C LEU A 17 15.76 24.36 4.46
N LEU A 18 15.07 23.59 5.31
CA LEU A 18 13.68 23.84 5.71
C LEU A 18 13.54 24.51 7.10
N ARG A 19 14.64 24.74 7.81
CA ARG A 19 14.63 25.45 9.11
C ARG A 19 14.42 26.95 8.90
N GLY A 20 13.15 27.37 8.83
CA GLY A 20 12.83 28.81 8.86
C GLY A 20 11.48 29.26 8.31
N MET A 21 10.61 28.38 7.81
CA MET A 21 9.28 28.78 7.29
C MET A 21 8.14 28.35 8.24
N PRO A 22 7.41 29.28 8.89
CA PRO A 22 6.41 28.95 9.91
C PRO A 22 5.04 28.39 9.39
N SER A 23 4.99 27.58 8.33
CA SER A 23 3.72 27.02 7.79
C SER A 23 3.84 25.75 6.92
N ALA A 24 4.92 24.97 7.02
CA ALA A 24 5.32 24.01 5.95
C ALA A 24 4.90 22.53 6.15
N GLN A 25 3.80 22.21 6.84
CA GLN A 25 3.33 20.83 6.92
C GLN A 25 2.46 20.47 5.71
N VAL A 26 2.64 19.24 5.19
CA VAL A 26 1.80 18.66 4.14
C VAL A 26 0.51 18.15 4.76
N SER A 27 -0.64 18.62 4.29
CA SER A 27 -1.94 18.13 4.75
C SER A 27 -2.25 16.77 4.10
N VAL A 28 -2.45 15.76 4.94
CA VAL A 28 -2.59 14.35 4.54
C VAL A 28 -3.96 13.80 4.90
N ALA A 29 -4.52 12.97 4.02
CA ALA A 29 -5.66 12.13 4.36
C ALA A 29 -5.35 10.64 4.20
N CYS A 30 -5.82 9.81 5.13
CA CYS A 30 -5.59 8.36 5.12
C CYS A 30 -6.81 7.61 4.60
N ILE A 31 -6.65 6.81 3.56
CA ILE A 31 -7.70 6.04 2.87
C ILE A 31 -7.43 4.55 3.09
N GLY A 32 -8.37 3.86 3.73
CA GLY A 32 -8.18 2.52 4.28
C GLY A 32 -7.44 2.61 5.60
N THR A 33 -8.14 2.38 6.70
CA THR A 33 -7.61 2.50 8.07
C THR A 33 -7.78 1.24 8.90
N GLY A 34 -8.00 0.09 8.25
CA GLY A 34 -7.81 -1.23 8.86
C GLY A 34 -6.34 -1.50 9.23
N TRP A 35 -6.00 -2.77 9.50
CA TRP A 35 -4.72 -3.18 10.12
C TRP A 35 -3.44 -2.40 9.70
N GLN A 36 -3.00 -2.50 8.45
CA GLN A 36 -1.81 -1.77 7.97
C GLN A 36 -2.09 -0.27 7.80
N GLY A 37 -3.31 0.10 7.42
CA GLY A 37 -3.73 1.49 7.33
C GLY A 37 -3.58 2.23 8.66
N MET A 38 -3.88 1.57 9.77
CA MET A 38 -3.71 2.15 11.11
C MET A 38 -2.24 2.30 11.50
N ASN A 39 -1.37 1.40 11.07
CA ASN A 39 0.08 1.60 11.19
C ASN A 39 0.52 2.84 10.42
N ASN A 40 0.04 3.01 9.19
CA ASN A 40 0.34 4.18 8.38
C ASN A 40 -0.20 5.48 9.02
N VAL A 41 -1.43 5.48 9.55
CA VAL A 41 -1.98 6.61 10.32
C VAL A 41 -1.03 6.99 11.44
N ARG A 42 -0.60 6.02 12.27
CA ARG A 42 0.32 6.27 13.39
C ARG A 42 1.69 6.78 12.93
N SER A 43 2.23 6.25 11.85
CA SER A 43 3.51 6.71 11.26
C SER A 43 3.41 8.15 10.76
N PHE A 44 2.34 8.52 10.05
CA PHE A 44 2.15 9.89 9.57
C PHE A 44 1.83 10.88 10.71
N LEU A 45 1.18 10.43 11.79
CA LEU A 45 1.03 11.23 13.01
C LEU A 45 2.35 11.49 13.74
N ALA A 46 3.37 10.66 13.50
CA ALA A 46 4.71 10.84 14.06
C ALA A 46 5.63 11.68 13.18
N GLU A 47 5.27 11.95 11.92
CA GLU A 47 6.08 12.70 10.95
C GLU A 47 5.89 14.23 11.15
N PRO A 48 6.92 14.97 11.59
CA PRO A 48 6.80 16.41 11.84
C PRO A 48 6.42 17.24 10.61
N LEU A 49 6.71 16.76 9.40
CA LEU A 49 6.36 17.44 8.15
C LEU A 49 4.96 17.09 7.62
N ALA A 50 4.23 16.19 8.27
CA ALA A 50 2.89 15.79 7.87
C ALA A 50 1.83 16.22 8.90
N ARG A 51 0.64 16.55 8.40
CA ARG A 51 -0.55 16.82 9.22
C ARG A 51 -1.70 15.97 8.70
N VAL A 52 -2.01 14.87 9.38
CA VAL A 52 -3.21 14.08 9.06
C VAL A 52 -4.45 14.91 9.43
N ILE A 53 -5.32 15.23 8.48
CA ILE A 53 -6.53 16.05 8.72
C ILE A 53 -7.83 15.29 8.47
N ALA A 54 -7.76 14.13 7.82
CA ALA A 54 -8.91 13.33 7.51
C ALA A 54 -8.56 11.83 7.38
N VAL A 55 -9.55 10.99 7.66
CA VAL A 55 -9.48 9.53 7.51
C VAL A 55 -10.70 9.03 6.74
N CYS A 56 -10.55 7.90 6.05
CA CYS A 56 -11.62 7.26 5.31
C CYS A 56 -11.52 5.75 5.43
N ASP A 57 -12.64 5.12 5.79
CA ASP A 57 -12.83 3.68 5.69
C ASP A 57 -14.33 3.39 5.56
N ILE A 58 -14.65 2.36 4.80
CA ILE A 58 -16.02 1.88 4.58
C ILE A 58 -16.49 0.99 5.73
N ASP A 59 -15.56 0.47 6.53
CA ASP A 59 -15.85 -0.09 7.83
C ASP A 59 -15.86 1.02 8.89
N SER A 60 -17.04 1.28 9.46
CA SER A 60 -17.18 2.34 10.46
C SER A 60 -16.32 2.10 11.71
N GLY A 61 -16.02 0.86 12.08
CA GLY A 61 -15.14 0.54 13.20
C GLY A 61 -13.73 1.06 12.97
N HIS A 62 -13.14 0.72 11.82
CA HIS A 62 -11.79 1.18 11.44
C HIS A 62 -11.72 2.70 11.27
N ARG A 63 -12.76 3.29 10.68
CA ARG A 63 -12.82 4.75 10.46
C ARG A 63 -12.82 5.51 11.79
N GLU A 64 -13.65 5.07 12.74
CA GLU A 64 -13.76 5.72 14.03
C GLU A 64 -12.52 5.51 14.92
N GLU A 65 -11.88 4.34 14.87
CA GLU A 65 -10.59 4.11 15.54
C GLU A 65 -9.53 5.09 15.03
N ALA A 66 -9.41 5.23 13.70
CA ALA A 66 -8.44 6.12 13.10
C ALA A 66 -8.71 7.59 13.45
N ARG A 67 -9.98 8.02 13.39
CA ARG A 67 -10.40 9.37 13.80
C ARG A 67 -10.03 9.63 15.25
N ALA A 68 -10.28 8.67 16.14
CA ALA A 68 -9.98 8.79 17.56
C ALA A 68 -8.48 8.98 17.79
N ALA A 69 -7.62 8.20 17.14
CA ALA A 69 -6.16 8.33 17.29
C ALA A 69 -5.62 9.68 16.78
N VAL A 70 -6.15 10.20 15.66
CA VAL A 70 -5.76 11.51 15.14
C VAL A 70 -6.17 12.62 16.13
N ASN A 71 -7.41 12.57 16.60
CA ASN A 71 -7.95 13.52 17.56
C ASN A 71 -7.21 13.50 18.91
N GLU A 72 -6.87 12.30 19.41
CA GLU A 72 -6.06 12.11 20.60
C GLU A 72 -4.67 12.73 20.43
N LYS A 73 -3.97 12.44 19.32
CA LYS A 73 -2.64 12.98 19.03
C LYS A 73 -2.59 14.50 19.04
N TYR A 74 -3.67 15.16 18.59
CA TYR A 74 -3.73 16.61 18.47
C TYR A 74 -4.49 17.30 19.60
N GLY A 75 -5.11 16.54 20.51
CA GLY A 75 -5.92 17.09 21.61
C GLY A 75 -7.14 17.88 21.13
N ASN A 76 -7.72 17.52 19.98
CA ASN A 76 -8.90 18.21 19.42
C ASN A 76 -9.90 17.22 18.78
N ARG A 77 -10.90 17.71 18.05
CA ARG A 77 -11.93 16.87 17.38
C ARG A 77 -12.06 17.18 15.89
N ASP A 78 -11.01 17.73 15.29
CA ASP A 78 -11.07 18.33 13.95
C ASP A 78 -10.86 17.29 12.83
N CYS A 79 -10.41 16.08 13.18
CA CYS A 79 -10.21 15.04 12.18
C CYS A 79 -11.54 14.66 11.53
N MET A 80 -11.63 14.90 10.23
CA MET A 80 -12.78 14.47 9.43
C MET A 80 -12.73 12.96 9.22
N ALA A 81 -13.88 12.31 9.31
CA ALA A 81 -14.04 10.90 8.99
C ALA A 81 -15.06 10.74 7.87
N GLU A 82 -14.63 10.23 6.73
CA GLU A 82 -15.49 10.01 5.57
C GLU A 82 -15.70 8.52 5.28
N HIS A 83 -16.89 8.19 4.79
CA HIS A 83 -17.18 6.83 4.33
C HIS A 83 -16.61 6.59 2.92
N GLU A 84 -16.83 7.52 1.99
CA GLU A 84 -16.30 7.45 0.62
C GLU A 84 -15.06 8.32 0.44
N PHE A 85 -13.99 7.73 -0.11
CA PHE A 85 -12.74 8.44 -0.32
C PHE A 85 -12.86 9.58 -1.34
N GLU A 86 -13.84 9.55 -2.24
CA GLU A 86 -14.11 10.61 -3.21
C GLU A 86 -14.44 11.94 -2.50
N GLN A 87 -15.04 11.90 -1.30
CA GLN A 87 -15.28 13.10 -0.50
C GLN A 87 -13.95 13.75 -0.06
N LEU A 88 -12.96 12.93 0.30
CA LEU A 88 -11.61 13.42 0.59
C LEU A 88 -10.88 13.93 -0.65
N LEU A 89 -11.10 13.28 -1.80
CA LEU A 89 -10.49 13.71 -3.06
C LEU A 89 -11.04 15.06 -3.54
N ALA A 90 -12.30 15.38 -3.23
CA ALA A 90 -12.94 16.65 -3.59
C ALA A 90 -12.42 17.85 -2.76
N ARG A 91 -11.82 17.60 -1.60
CA ARG A 91 -11.34 18.63 -0.67
C ARG A 91 -10.05 19.29 -1.16
N ARG A 92 -10.01 20.61 -1.19
CA ARG A 92 -8.85 21.38 -1.69
C ARG A 92 -7.73 21.55 -0.67
N ASP A 93 -8.03 21.33 0.60
CA ASP A 93 -7.11 21.47 1.73
C ASP A 93 -6.29 20.20 2.02
N ILE A 94 -6.53 19.12 1.27
CA ILE A 94 -5.71 17.91 1.28
C ILE A 94 -4.67 17.99 0.17
N ASP A 95 -3.38 17.93 0.53
CA ASP A 95 -2.26 17.94 -0.42
C ASP A 95 -1.93 16.54 -0.93
N ALA A 96 -1.91 15.56 -0.02
CA ALA A 96 -1.53 14.18 -0.29
C ALA A 96 -2.49 13.16 0.35
N VAL A 97 -2.54 11.96 -0.22
CA VAL A 97 -3.31 10.83 0.32
C VAL A 97 -2.40 9.63 0.60
N VAL A 98 -2.76 8.89 1.64
CA VAL A 98 -2.14 7.62 2.02
C VAL A 98 -3.13 6.51 1.68
N ILE A 99 -2.84 5.70 0.68
CA ILE A 99 -3.71 4.61 0.22
C ILE A 99 -3.22 3.30 0.81
N SER A 100 -4.02 2.73 1.73
CA SER A 100 -3.75 1.45 2.41
C SER A 100 -4.94 0.49 2.24
N LEU A 101 -5.46 0.44 1.02
CA LEU A 101 -6.62 -0.38 0.64
C LEU A 101 -6.19 -1.83 0.31
N PRO A 102 -7.13 -2.76 0.13
CA PRO A 102 -6.84 -4.04 -0.53
C PRO A 102 -6.36 -3.84 -1.98
N ASP A 103 -5.60 -4.80 -2.51
CA ASP A 103 -4.88 -4.60 -3.79
C ASP A 103 -5.83 -4.23 -4.94
N HIS A 104 -7.01 -4.85 -5.01
CA HIS A 104 -8.00 -4.60 -6.09
C HIS A 104 -8.51 -3.16 -6.13
N TRP A 105 -8.30 -2.38 -5.09
CA TRP A 105 -8.67 -0.96 -5.05
C TRP A 105 -7.54 -0.01 -5.43
N HIS A 106 -6.28 -0.47 -5.42
CA HIS A 106 -5.11 0.39 -5.59
C HIS A 106 -5.15 1.16 -6.91
N GLY A 107 -5.36 0.46 -8.03
CA GLY A 107 -5.42 1.08 -9.37
C GLY A 107 -6.42 2.22 -9.45
N PHE A 108 -7.67 1.95 -9.05
CA PHE A 108 -8.74 2.94 -9.14
C PHE A 108 -8.51 4.13 -8.20
N ALA A 109 -8.25 3.88 -6.92
CA ALA A 109 -8.09 4.95 -5.93
C ALA A 109 -6.87 5.84 -6.25
N ALA A 110 -5.73 5.25 -6.62
CA ALA A 110 -4.51 5.97 -6.96
C ALA A 110 -4.69 6.85 -8.18
N VAL A 111 -5.22 6.31 -9.28
CA VAL A 111 -5.44 7.08 -10.52
C VAL A 111 -6.39 8.24 -10.27
N ARG A 112 -7.48 8.04 -9.51
CA ARG A 112 -8.43 9.10 -9.16
C ARG A 112 -7.79 10.19 -8.31
N ALA A 113 -6.99 9.82 -7.30
CA ALA A 113 -6.29 10.79 -6.46
C ALA A 113 -5.33 11.67 -7.27
N VAL A 114 -4.52 11.05 -8.11
CA VAL A 114 -3.54 11.72 -8.97
C VAL A 114 -4.24 12.64 -9.99
N GLN A 115 -5.35 12.19 -10.58
CA GLN A 115 -6.15 12.98 -11.54
C GLN A 115 -6.68 14.28 -10.95
N VAL A 116 -7.07 14.29 -9.67
CA VAL A 116 -7.58 15.50 -8.99
C VAL A 116 -6.49 16.30 -8.29
N GLY A 117 -5.21 15.98 -8.56
CA GLY A 117 -4.08 16.80 -8.14
C GLY A 117 -3.40 16.37 -6.83
N LYS A 118 -3.79 15.24 -6.22
CA LYS A 118 -3.17 14.75 -4.97
C LYS A 118 -1.84 14.07 -5.24
N ASP A 119 -0.89 14.29 -4.35
CA ASP A 119 0.28 13.42 -4.24
C ASP A 119 -0.10 12.14 -3.46
N VAL A 120 0.59 11.03 -3.68
CA VAL A 120 0.17 9.73 -3.14
C VAL A 120 1.34 9.00 -2.47
N TYR A 121 1.11 8.59 -1.24
CA TYR A 121 1.77 7.42 -0.64
C TYR A 121 0.85 6.22 -0.85
N GLY A 122 1.30 5.19 -1.58
CA GLY A 122 0.52 3.98 -1.83
C GLY A 122 1.20 2.76 -1.24
N GLU A 123 0.49 1.95 -0.46
CA GLU A 123 1.00 0.67 0.03
C GLU A 123 1.44 -0.25 -1.10
N LYS A 124 2.31 -1.20 -0.75
CA LYS A 124 2.66 -2.31 -1.64
C LYS A 124 1.58 -3.39 -1.58
N PRO A 125 1.36 -4.16 -2.67
CA PRO A 125 1.93 -4.02 -4.01
C PRO A 125 1.42 -2.75 -4.72
N LEU A 126 2.12 -2.27 -5.76
CA LEU A 126 1.73 -1.06 -6.49
C LEU A 126 0.28 -1.11 -7.00
N ALA A 127 -0.16 -2.28 -7.47
CA ALA A 127 -1.53 -2.56 -7.89
C ALA A 127 -1.82 -4.07 -7.85
N HIS A 128 -3.08 -4.45 -8.08
CA HIS A 128 -3.50 -5.84 -8.14
C HIS A 128 -2.98 -6.57 -9.40
N ASN A 129 -2.89 -5.86 -10.52
CA ASN A 129 -2.41 -6.42 -11.79
C ASN A 129 -1.52 -5.42 -12.57
N PHE A 130 -0.87 -5.94 -13.61
CA PHE A 130 0.07 -5.16 -14.43
C PHE A 130 -0.58 -3.98 -15.17
N ALA A 131 -1.82 -4.15 -15.65
CA ALA A 131 -2.52 -3.10 -16.39
C ALA A 131 -2.82 -1.90 -15.48
N GLU A 132 -3.27 -2.16 -14.25
CA GLU A 132 -3.46 -1.13 -13.23
C GLU A 132 -2.14 -0.45 -12.82
N ALA A 133 -1.08 -1.23 -12.59
CA ALA A 133 0.24 -0.69 -12.27
C ALA A 133 0.74 0.27 -13.36
N LYS A 134 0.54 -0.09 -14.63
CA LYS A 134 0.85 0.77 -15.78
C LYS A 134 0.00 2.03 -15.78
N ALA A 135 -1.31 1.91 -15.54
CA ALA A 135 -2.22 3.06 -15.48
C ALA A 135 -1.85 4.05 -14.36
N ILE A 136 -1.45 3.57 -13.18
CA ILE A 136 -0.93 4.41 -12.09
C ILE A 136 0.32 5.16 -12.57
N CYS A 137 1.30 4.43 -13.12
CA CYS A 137 2.55 5.02 -13.61
C CYS A 137 2.32 6.10 -14.69
N GLU A 138 1.40 5.85 -15.61
CA GLU A 138 1.03 6.80 -16.67
C GLU A 138 0.30 8.02 -16.10
N ALA A 139 -0.63 7.84 -15.17
CA ALA A 139 -1.34 8.93 -14.51
C ALA A 139 -0.37 9.83 -13.74
N VAL A 140 0.53 9.26 -12.93
CA VAL A 140 1.53 10.01 -12.15
C VAL A 140 2.38 10.88 -13.06
N ARG A 141 2.86 10.34 -14.20
CA ARG A 141 3.62 11.10 -15.20
C ARG A 141 2.77 12.18 -15.87
N ARG A 142 1.55 11.84 -16.30
CA ARG A 142 0.64 12.74 -17.02
C ARG A 142 0.24 13.95 -16.19
N TYR A 143 -0.10 13.75 -14.92
CA TYR A 143 -0.57 14.80 -14.02
C TYR A 143 0.56 15.42 -13.18
N GLY A 144 1.80 14.95 -13.37
CA GLY A 144 2.98 15.48 -12.70
C GLY A 144 2.84 15.50 -11.18
N ARG A 145 2.36 14.39 -10.60
CA ARG A 145 2.19 14.21 -9.15
C ARG A 145 3.38 13.44 -8.56
N VAL A 146 3.54 13.53 -7.25
CA VAL A 146 4.50 12.72 -6.50
C VAL A 146 3.86 11.39 -6.11
N TRP A 147 4.61 10.31 -6.28
CA TRP A 147 4.25 8.97 -5.85
C TRP A 147 5.36 8.39 -4.96
N GLN A 148 4.98 7.83 -3.82
CA GLN A 148 5.84 7.05 -2.94
C GLN A 148 5.21 5.68 -2.68
N THR A 149 5.88 4.60 -3.06
CA THR A 149 5.44 3.24 -2.71
C THR A 149 5.83 2.92 -1.26
N GLY A 150 4.94 2.25 -0.52
CA GLY A 150 5.13 1.78 0.85
C GLY A 150 6.12 0.63 1.03
N SER A 151 7.23 0.64 0.27
CA SER A 151 8.35 -0.32 0.39
C SER A 151 9.24 0.04 1.59
N TRP A 152 8.69 -0.02 2.80
CA TRP A 152 9.32 0.46 4.04
C TRP A 152 10.68 -0.20 4.34
N GLN A 153 10.92 -1.43 3.85
CA GLN A 153 12.20 -2.12 4.02
C GLN A 153 13.38 -1.33 3.44
N ARG A 154 13.18 -0.54 2.38
CA ARG A 154 14.22 0.33 1.81
C ARG A 154 14.68 1.42 2.78
N SER A 155 13.84 1.79 3.75
CA SER A 155 14.15 2.80 4.77
C SER A 155 14.82 2.21 6.02
N LEU A 156 14.98 0.89 6.12
CA LEU A 156 15.60 0.27 7.30
C LEU A 156 17.12 0.16 7.15
N PRO A 157 17.90 0.48 8.20
CA PRO A 157 19.37 0.48 8.15
C PRO A 157 19.98 -0.87 7.72
N GLN A 158 19.43 -1.99 8.17
CA GLN A 158 19.96 -3.32 7.87
C GLN A 158 19.83 -3.70 6.40
N PHE A 159 18.70 -3.37 5.75
CA PHE A 159 18.49 -3.65 4.33
C PHE A 159 19.35 -2.73 3.47
N ARG A 160 19.43 -1.44 3.85
CA ARG A 160 20.33 -0.48 3.21
C ARG A 160 21.78 -0.95 3.26
N ARG A 161 22.27 -1.34 4.44
CA ARG A 161 23.64 -1.83 4.63
C ARG A 161 23.92 -3.08 3.79
N ALA A 162 22.98 -4.02 3.72
CA ALA A 162 23.12 -5.22 2.89
C ALA A 162 23.25 -4.84 1.40
N CYS A 163 22.38 -3.96 0.90
CA CYS A 163 22.44 -3.48 -0.48
C CYS A 163 23.75 -2.72 -0.76
N GLU A 164 24.22 -1.88 0.15
CA GLU A 164 25.49 -1.16 0.02
C GLU A 164 26.69 -2.12 -0.08
N LEU A 165 26.73 -3.21 0.71
CA LEU A 165 27.80 -4.21 0.61
C LEU A 165 27.80 -4.91 -0.75
N VAL A 166 26.63 -5.30 -1.26
CA VAL A 166 26.52 -5.94 -2.59
C VAL A 166 26.96 -4.97 -3.69
N ARG A 167 26.44 -3.74 -3.67
CA ARG A 167 26.71 -2.72 -4.70
C ARG A 167 28.15 -2.23 -4.69
N ASN A 168 28.83 -2.28 -3.55
CA ASN A 168 30.26 -1.97 -3.43
C ASN A 168 31.18 -3.16 -3.75
N GLY A 169 30.63 -4.27 -4.28
CA GLY A 169 31.40 -5.41 -4.75
C GLY A 169 31.97 -6.30 -3.64
N CYS A 170 31.53 -6.15 -2.39
CA CYS A 170 32.04 -6.94 -1.27
C CYS A 170 31.79 -8.46 -1.41
N LEU A 171 30.81 -8.85 -2.25
CA LEU A 171 30.47 -10.25 -2.55
C LEU A 171 31.04 -10.73 -3.89
N GLY A 172 31.77 -9.89 -4.63
CA GLY A 172 32.21 -10.18 -5.99
C GLY A 172 31.04 -10.24 -7.00
N ARG A 173 31.20 -11.04 -8.06
CA ARG A 173 30.17 -11.20 -9.09
C ARG A 173 29.03 -12.08 -8.57
N ILE A 174 27.85 -11.51 -8.43
CA ILE A 174 26.63 -12.25 -8.07
C ILE A 174 26.21 -13.14 -9.24
N THR A 175 26.02 -14.44 -8.99
CA THR A 175 25.59 -15.43 -9.99
C THR A 175 24.17 -15.95 -9.74
N ARG A 176 23.66 -15.84 -8.52
CA ARG A 176 22.33 -16.29 -8.10
C ARG A 176 21.88 -15.52 -6.87
N VAL A 177 20.59 -15.19 -6.81
CA VAL A 177 19.93 -14.66 -5.62
C VAL A 177 18.73 -15.55 -5.33
N GLU A 178 18.57 -15.93 -4.06
CA GLU A 178 17.42 -16.69 -3.59
C GLU A 178 16.65 -15.84 -2.58
N VAL A 179 15.33 -15.79 -2.75
CA VAL A 179 14.45 -15.01 -1.88
C VAL A 179 13.44 -15.95 -1.25
N GLY A 180 13.51 -16.11 0.07
CA GLY A 180 12.54 -16.87 0.84
C GLY A 180 11.32 -16.00 1.19
N LEU A 181 10.13 -16.45 0.77
CA LEU A 181 8.86 -15.81 1.10
C LEU A 181 7.97 -16.79 1.88
N PRO A 182 7.07 -16.30 2.76
CA PRO A 182 6.20 -17.18 3.53
C PRO A 182 5.17 -17.88 2.63
N GLY A 183 4.94 -19.17 2.86
CA GLY A 183 3.90 -19.96 2.18
C GLY A 183 2.68 -20.22 3.06
N GLY A 184 1.65 -20.82 2.46
CA GLY A 184 0.42 -21.25 3.13
C GLY A 184 -0.65 -20.17 3.26
N TYR A 185 -1.61 -20.46 4.13
CA TYR A 185 -2.70 -19.57 4.50
C TYR A 185 -2.60 -19.28 6.00
N ASN A 186 -1.94 -18.19 6.36
CA ASN A 186 -1.92 -17.73 7.74
C ASN A 186 -3.28 -17.12 8.07
N ASP A 187 -4.08 -17.81 8.88
CA ASP A 187 -5.38 -17.31 9.31
C ASP A 187 -5.23 -16.17 10.33
N PHE A 188 -4.96 -14.97 9.82
CA PHE A 188 -4.62 -13.82 10.65
C PHE A 188 -5.77 -13.35 11.55
N GLU A 189 -7.00 -13.73 11.24
CA GLU A 189 -8.21 -13.38 12.01
C GLU A 189 -8.80 -14.56 12.79
N GLY A 190 -8.25 -15.77 12.62
CA GLY A 190 -8.83 -16.98 13.23
C GLY A 190 -10.23 -17.33 12.67
N ASN A 191 -10.55 -16.89 11.45
CA ASN A 191 -11.87 -17.05 10.84
C ASN A 191 -11.86 -17.85 9.53
N ALA A 192 -10.80 -18.62 9.25
CA ALA A 192 -10.68 -19.46 8.06
C ALA A 192 -11.87 -20.40 7.82
N SER A 193 -12.45 -20.93 8.91
CA SER A 193 -13.59 -21.84 8.88
C SER A 193 -14.94 -21.15 8.65
N GLN A 194 -14.98 -19.82 8.66
CA GLN A 194 -16.19 -19.02 8.43
C GLN A 194 -16.29 -18.66 6.94
N ASP A 195 -16.30 -19.70 6.08
CA ASP A 195 -16.34 -19.58 4.61
C ASP A 195 -17.76 -19.68 4.03
N ALA A 196 -18.76 -20.00 4.87
CA ALA A 196 -20.16 -20.04 4.48
C ALA A 196 -20.72 -18.61 4.26
N PRO A 197 -21.50 -18.38 3.18
CA PRO A 197 -22.20 -17.13 2.95
C PRO A 197 -23.08 -16.69 4.13
N CYS A 198 -22.98 -15.42 4.51
CA CYS A 198 -23.87 -14.80 5.50
C CYS A 198 -24.04 -13.31 5.22
N GLU A 199 -24.87 -12.63 6.00
CA GLU A 199 -25.04 -11.18 5.90
C GLU A 199 -23.80 -10.44 6.42
N PRO A 200 -23.36 -9.36 5.75
CA PRO A 200 -22.25 -8.54 6.23
C PRO A 200 -22.61 -7.84 7.55
N PRO A 201 -21.62 -7.54 8.41
CA PRO A 201 -21.86 -6.75 9.60
C PRO A 201 -22.33 -5.35 9.21
N LYS A 202 -23.20 -4.75 10.03
CA LYS A 202 -23.75 -3.40 9.78
C LYS A 202 -22.69 -2.30 9.69
N THR A 203 -21.48 -2.55 10.20
CA THR A 203 -20.36 -1.61 10.16
C THR A 203 -19.69 -1.54 8.79
N LEU A 204 -19.83 -2.58 7.96
CA LEU A 204 -19.12 -2.72 6.69
C LEU A 204 -20.07 -2.53 5.50
N ASP A 205 -19.80 -1.52 4.67
CA ASP A 205 -20.38 -1.44 3.32
C ASP A 205 -19.71 -2.49 2.41
N TYR A 206 -20.26 -3.70 2.42
CA TYR A 206 -19.72 -4.81 1.65
C TYR A 206 -19.82 -4.65 0.11
N PRO A 207 -20.92 -4.14 -0.46
CA PRO A 207 -20.96 -3.80 -1.88
C PRO A 207 -19.81 -2.88 -2.31
N ARG A 208 -19.50 -1.86 -1.51
CA ARG A 208 -18.36 -1.00 -1.77
C ARG A 208 -17.04 -1.66 -1.43
N TRP A 209 -16.98 -2.59 -0.48
CA TRP A 209 -15.75 -3.36 -0.23
C TRP A 209 -15.34 -4.18 -1.46
N LEU A 210 -16.30 -4.84 -2.12
CA LEU A 210 -16.08 -5.56 -3.37
C LEU A 210 -15.56 -4.64 -4.47
N GLY A 211 -16.23 -3.49 -4.66
CA GLY A 211 -15.72 -2.45 -5.55
C GLY A 211 -15.54 -2.91 -6.99
N PRO A 212 -14.33 -2.79 -7.56
CA PRO A 212 -14.06 -3.20 -8.95
C PRO A 212 -13.98 -4.72 -9.14
N ALA A 213 -13.93 -5.50 -8.05
CA ALA A 213 -13.86 -6.95 -8.14
C ALA A 213 -15.22 -7.59 -8.51
N PRO A 214 -15.24 -8.83 -9.05
CA PRO A 214 -16.47 -9.57 -9.28
C PRO A 214 -17.34 -9.67 -8.03
N TRP A 215 -18.66 -9.67 -8.24
CA TRP A 215 -19.61 -9.86 -7.15
C TRP A 215 -19.43 -11.24 -6.52
N ALA A 216 -19.42 -11.29 -5.19
CA ALA A 216 -19.42 -12.52 -4.41
C ALA A 216 -20.25 -12.33 -3.14
N PRO A 217 -20.81 -13.40 -2.55
CA PRO A 217 -21.46 -13.30 -1.25
C PRO A 217 -20.44 -13.04 -0.13
N TYR A 218 -20.88 -12.28 0.87
CA TYR A 218 -20.08 -12.04 2.07
C TYR A 218 -19.85 -13.34 2.85
N ALA A 219 -18.62 -13.48 3.35
CA ALA A 219 -18.25 -14.44 4.38
C ALA A 219 -17.09 -13.84 5.19
N PRO A 220 -17.01 -14.05 6.52
CA PRO A 220 -15.94 -13.48 7.34
C PRO A 220 -14.52 -13.85 6.86
N ALA A 221 -14.34 -15.06 6.33
CA ALA A 221 -13.05 -15.51 5.76
C ALA A 221 -12.59 -14.73 4.51
N ARG A 222 -13.45 -13.88 3.91
CA ARG A 222 -13.17 -13.17 2.65
C ARG A 222 -12.48 -11.82 2.82
N VAL A 223 -12.76 -11.14 3.93
CA VAL A 223 -12.49 -9.69 4.08
C VAL A 223 -11.29 -9.41 4.99
N HIS A 224 -10.99 -8.12 5.20
CA HIS A 224 -10.01 -7.57 6.16
C HIS A 224 -8.55 -8.02 6.00
N LYS A 225 -8.09 -9.09 6.64
CA LYS A 225 -6.72 -9.60 6.42
C LYS A 225 -6.68 -10.73 5.40
N ASN A 226 -7.76 -11.53 5.35
CA ASN A 226 -7.83 -12.78 4.61
C ASN A 226 -8.19 -12.59 3.12
N TRP A 227 -8.56 -11.38 2.70
CA TRP A 227 -8.71 -11.04 1.27
C TRP A 227 -7.44 -11.33 0.46
N ARG A 228 -6.27 -11.30 1.10
CA ARG A 228 -4.99 -11.64 0.48
C ARG A 228 -5.03 -12.99 -0.21
N TYR A 229 -5.81 -13.93 0.32
CA TYR A 229 -5.88 -15.30 -0.19
C TYR A 229 -6.89 -15.49 -1.33
N HIS A 230 -7.54 -14.42 -1.78
CA HIS A 230 -8.50 -14.46 -2.86
C HIS A 230 -7.95 -13.74 -4.10
N LEU A 231 -7.88 -14.45 -5.23
CA LEU A 231 -7.29 -13.95 -6.47
C LEU A 231 -8.02 -12.74 -7.07
N ASP A 232 -9.30 -12.53 -6.74
CA ASP A 232 -10.04 -11.32 -7.15
C ASP A 232 -9.66 -10.06 -6.34
N TYR A 233 -8.99 -10.21 -5.19
CA TYR A 233 -8.69 -9.10 -4.28
C TYR A 233 -7.18 -8.93 -4.02
N GLY A 234 -6.42 -10.04 -4.08
CA GLY A 234 -4.99 -10.12 -3.81
C GLY A 234 -4.34 -11.30 -4.53
N GLY A 235 -3.12 -11.69 -4.14
CA GLY A 235 -2.35 -12.73 -4.83
C GLY A 235 -1.68 -13.75 -3.90
N GLY A 236 -2.22 -13.92 -2.69
CA GLY A 236 -1.66 -14.74 -1.63
C GLY A 236 -0.44 -14.11 -0.98
N LEU A 237 0.29 -14.92 -0.21
CA LEU A 237 1.53 -14.46 0.42
C LEU A 237 2.63 -14.09 -0.58
N LEU A 238 2.58 -14.65 -1.80
CA LEU A 238 3.49 -14.26 -2.87
C LEU A 238 3.33 -12.76 -3.16
N LEU A 239 2.13 -12.30 -3.52
CA LEU A 239 1.91 -10.89 -3.86
C LEU A 239 2.07 -9.97 -2.63
N ASP A 240 1.70 -10.44 -1.44
CA ASP A 240 1.86 -9.67 -0.19
C ASP A 240 3.34 -9.47 0.19
N TRP A 241 4.22 -10.45 -0.07
CA TRP A 241 5.63 -10.40 0.38
C TRP A 241 6.67 -10.15 -0.69
N ILE A 242 6.35 -10.35 -1.97
CA ILE A 242 7.33 -10.13 -3.04
C ILE A 242 7.77 -8.66 -3.08
N GLY A 243 6.86 -7.71 -2.85
CA GLY A 243 7.17 -6.29 -2.76
C GLY A 243 8.07 -5.89 -1.58
N HIS A 244 8.34 -6.82 -0.65
CA HIS A 244 9.30 -6.62 0.44
C HIS A 244 10.68 -7.18 0.06
N HIS A 245 10.84 -8.50 0.01
CA HIS A 245 12.19 -9.08 -0.09
C HIS A 245 12.75 -9.12 -1.53
N MET A 246 11.90 -9.30 -2.54
CA MET A 246 12.35 -9.23 -3.94
C MET A 246 12.72 -7.78 -4.31
N ASP A 247 11.99 -6.81 -3.77
CA ASP A 247 12.34 -5.39 -3.92
C ASP A 247 13.75 -5.09 -3.40
N ILE A 248 14.11 -5.60 -2.20
CA ILE A 248 15.47 -5.46 -1.65
C ILE A 248 16.52 -6.20 -2.50
N ALA A 249 16.21 -7.41 -2.99
CA ALA A 249 17.10 -8.13 -3.89
C ALA A 249 17.38 -7.32 -5.17
N HIS A 250 16.34 -6.79 -5.82
CA HIS A 250 16.48 -5.91 -6.98
C HIS A 250 17.28 -4.65 -6.67
N TRP A 251 17.04 -4.02 -5.52
CA TRP A 251 17.78 -2.82 -5.11
C TRP A 251 19.27 -3.11 -4.90
N GLY A 252 19.59 -4.20 -4.21
CA GLY A 252 20.96 -4.66 -3.98
C GLY A 252 21.71 -5.01 -5.27
N LEU A 253 21.01 -5.59 -6.26
CA LEU A 253 21.57 -5.87 -7.58
C LEU A 253 21.66 -4.63 -8.48
N GLY A 254 21.02 -3.52 -8.10
CA GLY A 254 20.97 -2.31 -8.90
C GLY A 254 20.11 -2.40 -10.15
N LEU A 255 19.02 -3.17 -10.07
CA LEU A 255 18.08 -3.40 -11.16
C LEU A 255 16.85 -2.48 -11.08
N ASP A 256 16.91 -1.35 -10.37
CA ASP A 256 15.76 -0.41 -10.24
C ASP A 256 15.29 0.20 -11.58
N HIS A 257 16.11 0.12 -12.62
CA HIS A 257 15.80 0.62 -13.97
C HIS A 257 15.73 -0.49 -15.02
N SER A 258 15.74 -1.74 -14.58
CA SER A 258 15.62 -2.92 -15.42
C SER A 258 14.73 -3.94 -14.70
N GLY A 259 14.61 -5.11 -15.28
CA GLY A 259 13.86 -6.20 -14.70
C GLY A 259 14.18 -7.48 -15.44
N PRO A 260 13.64 -8.62 -14.99
CA PRO A 260 13.81 -9.86 -15.71
C PRO A 260 13.23 -9.75 -17.12
N VAL A 261 13.91 -10.36 -18.08
CA VAL A 261 13.43 -10.56 -19.45
C VAL A 261 12.52 -11.78 -19.54
N GLU A 262 12.65 -12.72 -18.61
CA GLU A 262 11.83 -13.93 -18.52
C GLU A 262 11.47 -14.24 -17.07
N VAL A 263 10.21 -14.61 -16.83
CA VAL A 263 9.73 -15.06 -15.52
C VAL A 263 8.96 -16.36 -15.70
N ARG A 264 9.30 -17.38 -14.92
CA ARG A 264 8.62 -18.67 -14.88
C ARG A 264 8.15 -18.94 -13.46
N GLY A 265 6.90 -19.34 -13.31
CA GLY A 265 6.30 -19.59 -12.00
C GLY A 265 5.55 -20.91 -11.97
N GLN A 266 5.63 -21.61 -10.85
CA GLN A 266 4.78 -22.75 -10.51
C GLN A 266 4.14 -22.51 -9.15
N GLY A 267 2.91 -22.98 -8.97
CA GLY A 267 2.20 -22.81 -7.70
C GLY A 267 1.24 -23.96 -7.42
N THR A 268 1.08 -24.26 -6.14
CA THR A 268 0.08 -25.22 -5.64
C THR A 268 -1.15 -24.45 -5.20
N PHE A 269 -2.22 -24.60 -5.96
CA PHE A 269 -3.50 -23.97 -5.70
C PHE A 269 -4.39 -24.91 -4.86
N PRO A 270 -5.28 -24.37 -4.02
CA PRO A 270 -6.22 -25.18 -3.27
C PRO A 270 -7.26 -25.77 -4.21
N ARG A 271 -8.01 -26.77 -3.72
CA ARG A 271 -9.10 -27.38 -4.51
C ARG A 271 -10.13 -26.32 -4.92
N VAL A 272 -10.73 -26.53 -6.09
CA VAL A 272 -11.83 -25.72 -6.62
C VAL A 272 -12.94 -25.61 -5.56
N ASN A 273 -13.56 -24.43 -5.45
CA ASN A 273 -14.64 -24.07 -4.50
C ASN A 273 -14.21 -23.68 -3.07
N LYS A 274 -12.93 -23.43 -2.81
CA LYS A 274 -12.51 -22.76 -1.58
C LYS A 274 -12.55 -21.24 -1.75
N ILE A 275 -12.97 -20.55 -0.68
CA ILE A 275 -12.97 -19.08 -0.63
C ILE A 275 -11.55 -18.52 -0.79
N TRP A 276 -10.56 -19.22 -0.24
CA TRP A 276 -9.16 -18.95 -0.49
C TRP A 276 -8.73 -19.76 -1.70
N ASN A 277 -8.28 -19.07 -2.74
CA ASN A 277 -7.94 -19.65 -4.03
C ASN A 277 -6.57 -19.18 -4.57
N ALA A 278 -5.86 -18.31 -3.85
CA ALA A 278 -4.48 -17.96 -4.15
C ALA A 278 -3.50 -19.13 -3.89
N PRO A 279 -2.32 -19.18 -4.53
CA PRO A 279 -1.39 -20.30 -4.36
C PRO A 279 -0.82 -20.36 -2.95
N ALA A 280 -0.87 -21.53 -2.32
CA ALA A 280 -0.31 -21.76 -0.98
C ALA A 280 1.21 -21.97 -1.03
N MET A 281 1.68 -22.69 -2.05
CA MET A 281 3.10 -22.90 -2.30
C MET A 281 3.42 -22.38 -3.69
N TYR A 282 4.62 -21.84 -3.87
CA TYR A 282 5.03 -21.26 -5.13
C TYR A 282 6.55 -21.31 -5.29
N HIS A 283 7.00 -21.39 -6.52
CA HIS A 283 8.39 -21.27 -6.94
C HIS A 283 8.43 -20.37 -8.17
N VAL A 284 9.29 -19.35 -8.15
CA VAL A 284 9.42 -18.38 -9.24
C VAL A 284 10.89 -18.25 -9.59
N GLU A 285 11.20 -18.36 -10.88
CA GLU A 285 12.51 -18.12 -11.46
C GLU A 285 12.42 -16.93 -12.42
N ALA A 286 13.43 -16.07 -12.38
CA ALA A 286 13.51 -14.87 -13.18
C ALA A 286 14.92 -14.72 -13.74
N ALA A 287 15.03 -14.39 -15.03
CA ALA A 287 16.28 -14.20 -15.77
C ALA A 287 16.27 -12.89 -16.54
#